data_AF-A0A2G7G4T4-F1
#
_entry.id   AF-A0A2G7G4T4-F1
#
_cell.length_a   1.000
_cell.length_b   1.000
_cell.length_c   1.000
_cell.angle_alpha   90.00
_cell.angle_beta   90.00
_cell.angle_gamma   90.00
#
_symmetry.space_group_name_H-M   'P 1'
#
loop_
_entity.id
_entity.type
_entity.pdbx_description
1 polymer ?
#
loop_
_entity_poly.entity_id
_entity_poly.type
_entity_poly.pdbx_seq_one_letter_code
_entity_poly.pdbx_strand_id
1 'polypeptide(L)'
;MVSYEAHRNRAFFRPRATAAVLKRVPSLQVTADFSHFVVVCERLLDQDEDNKERLRTIIPGVTHIHASIGTTQSSQCPEPTNDVFKEERRFFEDSWKQIIQSIVQQRSSPVTFVPEYGEGRRLQTLFETFAQEATSS
;
A
#
# COMPACT_ATOMS: atom_id res chain seq x y z
N MET A 1 -1.31 -1.57 -19.17
CA MET A 1 -1.50 -0.74 -17.96
C MET A 1 -0.19 -0.02 -17.69
N VAL A 2 -0.19 1.31 -17.61
CA VAL A 2 1.01 2.09 -17.21
C VAL A 2 0.73 2.58 -15.80
N SER A 3 1.49 2.09 -14.84
CA SER A 3 1.32 2.40 -13.43
C SER A 3 2.65 2.90 -12.87
N TYR A 4 2.60 3.99 -12.11
CA TYR A 4 3.82 4.60 -11.58
C TYR A 4 4.11 4.10 -10.18
N GLU A 5 5.27 3.48 -10.04
CA GLU A 5 5.77 2.91 -8.79
C GLU A 5 6.37 3.98 -7.86
N ALA A 6 6.06 3.87 -6.57
CA ALA A 6 6.58 4.72 -5.51
C ALA A 6 8.02 4.38 -5.12
N HIS A 7 8.96 4.32 -6.07
CA HIS A 7 10.36 3.98 -5.81
C HIS A 7 11.21 5.21 -5.42
N ARG A 8 12.28 5.03 -4.62
CA ARG A 8 13.15 6.07 -4.01
C ARG A 8 13.87 7.06 -4.97
N ASN A 9 13.58 7.02 -6.27
CA ASN A 9 14.13 7.91 -7.31
C ASN A 9 13.10 8.27 -8.40
N ARG A 10 11.80 8.09 -8.14
CA ARG A 10 10.72 8.39 -9.09
C ARG A 10 9.78 9.48 -8.55
N ALA A 11 9.01 10.09 -9.44
CA ALA A 11 8.13 11.22 -9.14
C ALA A 11 7.13 10.98 -7.99
N PHE A 12 6.85 9.71 -7.67
CA PHE A 12 5.90 9.28 -6.65
C PHE A 12 6.55 8.80 -5.36
N PHE A 13 7.81 9.12 -5.05
CA PHE A 13 8.49 8.59 -3.86
C PHE A 13 8.01 9.19 -2.51
N ARG A 14 7.25 10.30 -2.53
CA ARG A 14 6.74 10.99 -1.34
C ARG A 14 5.21 10.98 -1.32
N PRO A 15 4.54 10.58 -0.21
CA PRO A 15 3.09 10.63 -0.07
C PRO A 15 2.49 11.99 -0.43
N ARG A 16 3.16 13.08 -0.01
CA ARG A 16 2.72 14.45 -0.29
C ARG A 16 2.72 14.77 -1.79
N ALA A 17 3.74 14.35 -2.52
CA ALA A 17 3.84 14.60 -3.96
C ALA A 17 2.79 13.76 -4.70
N THR A 18 2.69 12.48 -4.37
CA THR A 18 1.69 11.56 -4.94
C THR A 18 0.27 12.07 -4.76
N ALA A 19 -0.11 12.45 -3.53
CA ALA A 19 -1.43 13.02 -3.24
C ALA A 19 -1.68 14.32 -4.02
N ALA A 20 -0.67 15.20 -4.15
CA ALA A 20 -0.79 16.46 -4.88
C ALA A 20 -0.92 16.26 -6.40
N VAL A 21 -0.34 15.21 -6.96
CA VAL A 21 -0.52 14.82 -8.37
C VAL A 21 -1.90 14.24 -8.59
N LEU A 22 -2.35 13.31 -7.74
CA LEU A 22 -3.68 12.69 -7.86
C LEU A 22 -4.82 13.69 -7.71
N LYS A 23 -4.68 14.72 -6.86
CA LYS A 23 -5.64 15.83 -6.79
C LYS A 23 -5.75 16.62 -8.09
N ARG A 24 -4.67 16.70 -8.88
CA ARG A 24 -4.63 17.42 -10.17
C ARG A 24 -5.01 16.53 -11.35
N VAL A 25 -4.72 15.23 -11.26
CA VAL A 25 -5.00 14.25 -12.30
C VAL A 25 -5.72 13.04 -11.66
N PRO A 26 -7.03 13.17 -11.35
CA PRO A 26 -7.76 12.12 -10.63
C PRO A 26 -7.89 10.80 -11.41
N SER A 27 -7.73 10.83 -12.73
CA SER A 27 -7.77 9.65 -13.60
C SER A 27 -6.47 8.83 -13.58
N LEU A 28 -5.41 9.33 -12.94
CA LEU A 28 -4.12 8.65 -12.89
C LEU A 28 -4.20 7.38 -12.04
N GLN A 29 -3.65 6.29 -12.55
CA GLN A 29 -3.54 5.01 -11.86
C GLN A 29 -2.16 4.84 -11.21
N VAL A 30 -2.14 4.25 -10.01
CA VAL A 30 -0.95 4.12 -9.17
C VAL A 30 -0.70 2.68 -8.76
N THR A 31 0.57 2.30 -8.70
CA THR A 31 1.03 1.07 -8.06
C THR A 31 1.44 1.42 -6.65
N ALA A 32 0.75 0.86 -5.66
CA ALA A 32 1.03 1.12 -4.26
C ALA A 32 2.17 0.21 -3.76
N ASP A 33 3.30 0.83 -3.46
CA ASP A 33 4.29 0.31 -2.51
C ASP A 33 4.40 1.32 -1.35
N PHE A 34 3.72 1.04 -0.24
CA PHE A 34 3.75 1.94 0.92
C PHE A 34 4.99 1.76 1.78
N SER A 35 5.80 0.72 1.56
CA SER A 35 7.04 0.50 2.32
C SER A 35 8.03 1.63 2.04
N HIS A 36 8.09 2.09 0.80
CA HIS A 36 8.88 3.25 0.41
C HIS A 36 8.41 4.54 1.06
N PHE A 37 7.10 4.73 1.24
CA PHE A 37 6.59 5.89 1.96
C PHE A 37 6.96 5.87 3.44
N VAL A 38 6.86 4.72 4.08
CA VAL A 38 7.22 4.56 5.50
C VAL A 38 8.68 4.92 5.74
N VAL A 39 9.58 4.44 4.88
CA VAL A 39 11.02 4.76 4.96
C VAL A 39 11.29 6.23 4.73
N VAL A 40 10.74 6.81 3.67
CA VAL A 40 11.00 8.21 3.29
C VAL A 40 10.45 9.20 4.33
N CYS A 41 9.36 8.82 5.00
CA CYS A 41 8.78 9.62 6.09
C CYS A 41 9.40 9.28 7.45
N GLU A 42 10.21 8.22 7.54
CA GLU A 42 10.75 7.67 8.78
C GLU A 42 9.65 7.41 9.84
N ARG A 43 8.44 7.06 9.38
CA ARG A 43 7.27 6.80 10.23
C ARG A 43 6.19 5.99 9.52
N LEU A 44 5.34 5.34 10.30
CA LEU A 44 4.06 4.82 9.83
C LEU A 44 3.10 5.98 9.55
N LEU A 45 2.33 5.86 8.46
CA LEU A 45 1.51 6.96 7.93
C LEU A 45 0.14 7.07 8.61
N ASP A 46 -0.16 6.17 9.55
CA ASP A 46 -1.37 6.16 10.38
C ASP A 46 -1.18 6.88 11.73
N GLN A 47 0.01 7.43 12.00
CA GLN A 47 0.33 8.08 13.27
C GLN A 47 -0.14 9.54 13.37
N ASP A 48 -0.41 10.21 12.24
CA ASP A 48 -0.89 11.60 12.21
C ASP A 48 -1.97 11.81 11.14
N GLU A 49 -2.88 12.77 11.37
CA GLU A 49 -4.02 13.00 10.46
C GLU A 49 -3.61 13.51 9.08
N ASP A 50 -2.51 14.27 8.99
CA ASP A 50 -2.00 14.75 7.70
C ASP A 50 -1.59 13.59 6.79
N ASN A 51 -0.93 12.57 7.33
CA ASN A 51 -0.54 11.39 6.59
C ASN A 51 -1.72 10.46 6.30
N LYS A 52 -2.68 10.31 7.24
CA LYS A 52 -3.93 9.60 6.97
C LYS A 52 -4.71 10.23 5.82
N GLU A 53 -4.78 11.56 5.78
CA GLU A 53 -5.46 12.27 4.69
C GLU A 53 -4.77 12.09 3.34
N ARG A 54 -3.43 11.95 3.33
CA ARG A 54 -2.69 11.57 2.12
C ARG A 54 -3.05 10.16 1.68
N LEU A 55 -3.12 9.20 2.59
CA LEU A 55 -3.56 7.84 2.26
C LEU A 55 -4.98 7.84 1.68
N ARG A 56 -5.93 8.55 2.30
CA ARG A 56 -7.30 8.71 1.79
C ARG A 56 -7.35 9.31 0.38
N THR A 57 -6.43 10.22 0.07
CA THR A 57 -6.29 10.78 -1.29
C THR A 57 -5.69 9.77 -2.29
N ILE A 58 -4.72 8.96 -1.86
CA ILE A 58 -3.94 8.09 -2.76
C ILE A 58 -4.71 6.81 -3.09
N ILE A 59 -5.31 6.18 -2.08
CA ILE A 59 -5.94 4.86 -2.16
C ILE A 59 -6.95 4.73 -3.32
N PRO A 60 -7.84 5.70 -3.60
CA PRO A 60 -8.76 5.61 -4.75
C PRO A 60 -8.09 5.50 -6.12
N GLY A 61 -6.87 6.01 -6.27
CA GLY A 61 -6.08 5.93 -7.51
C GLY A 61 -5.32 4.61 -7.68
N VAL A 62 -5.28 3.75 -6.67
CA VAL A 62 -4.48 2.53 -6.70
C VAL A 62 -5.17 1.43 -7.52
N THR A 63 -4.42 0.78 -8.40
CA THR A 63 -4.90 -0.35 -9.21
C THR A 63 -4.04 -1.60 -9.09
N HIS A 64 -2.82 -1.48 -8.57
CA HIS A 64 -1.90 -2.57 -8.37
C HIS A 64 -1.15 -2.40 -7.04
N ILE A 65 -0.86 -3.50 -6.34
CA ILE A 65 -0.18 -3.47 -5.04
C ILE A 65 1.16 -4.21 -5.16
N HIS A 66 2.25 -3.56 -4.78
CA HIS A 66 3.49 -4.25 -4.43
C HIS A 66 3.41 -4.57 -2.93
N ALA A 67 3.15 -5.83 -2.63
CA ALA A 67 2.91 -6.29 -1.29
C ALA A 67 4.26 -6.55 -0.60
N SER A 68 4.75 -5.54 0.09
CA SER A 68 5.95 -5.59 0.93
C SER A 68 5.65 -4.98 2.31
N ILE A 69 6.29 -5.51 3.35
CA ILE A 69 6.30 -4.91 4.70
C ILE A 69 7.67 -4.28 4.89
N GLY A 70 7.68 -2.99 5.18
CA GLY A 70 8.88 -2.23 5.55
C GLY A 70 8.92 -1.87 7.04
N THR A 71 9.96 -1.16 7.43
CA THR A 71 10.12 -0.48 8.72
C THR A 71 10.43 1.00 8.46
N THR A 72 10.49 1.82 9.51
CA THR A 72 10.90 3.22 9.38
C THR A 72 12.34 3.38 8.90
N GLN A 73 13.15 2.32 8.92
CA GLN A 73 14.58 2.34 8.56
C GLN A 73 14.90 1.54 7.28
N SER A 74 13.96 0.75 6.76
CA SER A 74 14.17 -0.10 5.57
C SER A 74 12.87 -0.37 4.86
N SER A 75 12.85 -0.37 3.52
CA SER A 75 11.64 -0.70 2.75
C SER A 75 11.34 -2.20 2.80
N GLN A 76 12.25 -2.98 3.39
CA GLN A 76 12.11 -4.40 3.58
C GLN A 76 12.32 -4.74 5.06
N CYS A 77 11.30 -5.31 5.67
CA CYS A 77 11.35 -5.88 7.00
C CYS A 77 12.03 -7.26 6.94
N PRO A 78 13.05 -7.51 7.78
CA PRO A 78 13.81 -8.75 7.73
C PRO A 78 12.98 -9.98 8.15
N GLU A 79 12.06 -9.82 9.10
CA GLU A 79 11.23 -10.91 9.62
C GLU A 79 9.81 -10.41 9.95
N PRO A 80 8.92 -10.25 8.96
CA PRO A 80 7.59 -9.65 9.18
C PRO A 80 6.69 -10.45 10.14
N THR A 81 7.05 -11.69 10.44
CA THR A 81 6.30 -12.56 11.34
C THR A 81 6.66 -12.32 12.82
N ASN A 82 7.81 -11.73 13.10
CA ASN A 82 8.28 -11.44 14.45
C ASN A 82 7.43 -10.35 15.12
N ASP A 83 7.09 -10.55 16.40
CA ASP A 83 6.23 -9.63 17.15
C ASP A 83 6.83 -8.25 17.36
N VAL A 84 8.15 -8.10 17.23
CA VAL A 84 8.80 -6.79 17.25
C VAL A 84 8.31 -5.87 16.12
N PHE A 85 7.84 -6.44 15.00
CA PHE A 85 7.31 -5.71 13.84
C PHE A 85 5.78 -5.74 13.75
N LYS A 86 5.09 -6.01 14.87
CA LYS A 86 3.62 -6.13 14.88
C LYS A 86 2.92 -4.84 14.41
N GLU A 87 3.48 -3.68 14.74
CA GLU A 87 2.87 -2.38 14.40
C GLU A 87 3.03 -2.10 12.91
N GLU A 88 4.23 -2.33 12.35
CA GLU A 88 4.48 -2.27 10.91
C GLU A 88 3.53 -3.21 10.16
N ARG A 89 3.51 -4.50 10.55
CA ARG A 89 2.65 -5.51 9.94
C ARG A 89 1.18 -5.09 9.94
N ARG A 90 0.67 -4.62 11.09
CA ARG A 90 -0.70 -4.12 11.22
C ARG A 90 -0.97 -2.97 10.25
N PHE A 91 -0.08 -1.98 10.18
CA PHE A 91 -0.22 -0.85 9.28
C PHE A 91 -0.32 -1.28 7.80
N PHE A 92 0.53 -2.20 7.35
CA PHE A 92 0.50 -2.68 5.97
C PHE A 92 -0.77 -3.50 5.68
N GLU A 93 -1.14 -4.42 6.57
CA GLU A 93 -2.37 -5.21 6.42
C GLU A 93 -3.62 -4.32 6.36
N ASP A 94 -3.72 -3.32 7.24
CA ASP A 94 -4.86 -2.38 7.25
C ASP A 94 -4.85 -1.45 6.02
N SER A 95 -3.67 -1.11 5.50
CA SER A 95 -3.54 -0.35 4.25
C SER A 95 -4.00 -1.16 3.04
N TRP A 96 -3.59 -2.43 2.94
CA TRP A 96 -4.00 -3.30 1.84
C TRP A 96 -5.50 -3.55 1.84
N LYS A 97 -6.11 -3.77 3.03
CA LYS A 97 -7.58 -3.89 3.16
C LYS A 97 -8.29 -2.65 2.60
N GLN A 98 -7.84 -1.45 2.95
CA GLN A 98 -8.44 -0.21 2.45
C GLN A 98 -8.29 -0.07 0.93
N ILE A 99 -7.15 -0.47 0.36
CA ILE A 99 -6.94 -0.48 -1.10
C ILE A 99 -7.89 -1.47 -1.78
N ILE A 100 -7.97 -2.70 -1.27
CA ILE A 100 -8.84 -3.74 -1.81
C ILE A 100 -10.30 -3.28 -1.80
N GLN A 101 -10.78 -2.77 -0.66
CA GLN A 101 -12.12 -2.22 -0.52
C GLN A 101 -12.39 -1.09 -1.52
N SER A 102 -11.43 -0.18 -1.67
CA SER A 102 -11.52 0.93 -2.63
C SER A 102 -11.61 0.42 -4.08
N ILE A 103 -10.82 -0.59 -4.46
CA ILE A 103 -10.88 -1.19 -5.80
C ILE A 103 -12.24 -1.85 -6.02
N VAL A 104 -12.70 -2.70 -5.10
CA VAL A 104 -13.98 -3.41 -5.23
C VAL A 104 -15.16 -2.45 -5.34
N GLN A 105 -15.18 -1.37 -4.56
CA GLN A 105 -16.27 -0.39 -4.58
C GLN A 105 -16.29 0.48 -5.84
N GLN A 106 -15.12 0.81 -6.40
CA GLN A 106 -15.01 1.77 -7.50
C GLN A 106 -14.83 1.11 -8.86
N ARG A 107 -14.37 -0.14 -8.89
CA ARG A 107 -13.96 -0.85 -10.11
C ARG A 107 -14.43 -2.30 -10.04
N SER A 108 -15.20 -2.74 -11.03
CA SER A 108 -15.46 -4.16 -11.26
C SER A 108 -14.24 -4.87 -11.89
N SER A 109 -13.03 -4.53 -11.44
CA SER A 109 -11.76 -5.05 -11.96
C SER A 109 -11.07 -5.91 -10.90
N PRO A 110 -10.33 -6.96 -11.29
CA PRO A 110 -9.61 -7.79 -10.34
C PRO A 110 -8.54 -6.96 -9.60
N VAL A 111 -8.41 -7.17 -8.30
CA VAL A 111 -7.26 -6.68 -7.54
C VAL A 111 -6.04 -7.44 -8.02
N THR A 112 -4.98 -6.71 -8.38
CA THR A 112 -3.70 -7.32 -8.78
C THR A 112 -2.63 -6.93 -7.78
N PHE A 113 -1.79 -7.89 -7.40
CA PHE A 113 -0.68 -7.65 -6.48
C PHE A 113 0.52 -8.54 -6.81
N VAL A 114 1.70 -8.10 -6.40
CA VAL A 114 2.94 -8.90 -6.43
C VAL A 114 3.56 -8.87 -5.04
N PRO A 115 3.77 -10.03 -4.38
CA PRO A 115 4.52 -10.08 -3.14
C PRO A 115 6.01 -9.86 -3.42
N GLU A 116 6.60 -8.81 -2.85
CA GLU A 116 7.98 -8.44 -3.18
C GLU A 116 9.04 -9.00 -2.23
N TYR A 117 8.72 -9.49 -1.01
CA TYR A 117 9.59 -10.37 -0.19
C TYR A 117 8.94 -10.78 1.16
N GLY A 118 9.41 -11.89 1.76
CA GLY A 118 8.90 -12.51 3.01
C GLY A 118 7.96 -13.68 2.72
N GLU A 119 8.17 -14.84 3.39
CA GLU A 119 7.53 -16.16 3.11
C GLU A 119 6.32 -16.07 2.16
N GLY A 120 6.56 -16.13 0.84
CA GLY A 120 5.57 -15.72 -0.17
C GLY A 120 4.19 -16.36 0.00
N ARG A 121 4.13 -17.51 0.67
CA ARG A 121 2.90 -18.19 1.07
C ARG A 121 2.03 -17.40 2.05
N ARG A 122 2.56 -16.77 3.10
CA ARG A 122 1.73 -16.10 4.12
C ARG A 122 1.10 -14.81 3.60
N LEU A 123 1.88 -13.98 2.89
CA LEU A 123 1.36 -12.78 2.25
C LEU A 123 0.32 -13.14 1.19
N GLN A 124 0.61 -14.17 0.38
CA GLN A 124 -0.36 -14.68 -0.59
C GLN A 124 -1.65 -15.18 0.08
N THR A 125 -1.59 -15.98 1.14
CA THR A 125 -2.77 -16.46 1.87
C THR A 125 -3.58 -15.33 2.51
N LEU A 126 -2.92 -14.33 3.10
CA LEU A 126 -3.60 -13.15 3.66
C LEU A 126 -4.33 -12.36 2.57
N PHE A 127 -3.67 -12.12 1.44
CA PHE A 127 -4.29 -11.45 0.30
C PHE A 127 -5.44 -12.25 -0.31
N GLU A 128 -5.29 -13.57 -0.45
CA GLU A 128 -6.35 -14.45 -0.92
C GLU A 128 -7.57 -14.42 0.03
N THR A 129 -7.32 -14.40 1.35
CA THR A 129 -8.37 -14.29 2.37
C THR A 129 -9.09 -12.94 2.28
N PHE A 130 -8.34 -11.83 2.21
CA PHE A 130 -8.94 -10.50 2.06
C PHE A 130 -9.69 -10.32 0.74
N ALA A 131 -9.19 -10.89 -0.36
CA ALA A 131 -9.88 -10.86 -1.64
C ALA A 131 -11.19 -11.67 -1.61
N GLN A 132 -11.24 -12.79 -0.89
CA GLN A 132 -12.45 -13.60 -0.69
C GLN A 132 -13.47 -12.90 0.21
N GLU A 133 -13.03 -12.28 1.31
CA GLU A 133 -13.91 -11.50 2.21
C GLU A 133 -14.51 -10.29 1.49
N ALA A 134 -13.71 -9.56 0.72
CA ALA A 134 -14.15 -8.36 0.00
C ALA A 134 -15.09 -8.65 -1.18
N THR A 135 -15.12 -9.88 -1.71
CA THR A 135 -16.03 -10.29 -2.80
C THR A 135 -17.31 -10.95 -2.29
N SER A 136 -17.41 -11.21 -0.99
CA SER A 136 -18.56 -11.89 -0.35
C SER A 136 -19.53 -10.93 0.38
N SER A 137 -19.33 -9.61 0.27
CA SER A 137 -20.18 -8.55 0.83
C SER A 137 -20.73 -7.63 -0.26
#